data_AF-A0A965UR89-F1
#
_entry.id   AF-A0A965UR89-F1
#
_cell.length_a   1.000
_cell.length_b   1.000
_cell.length_c   1.000
_cell.angle_alpha   90.00
_cell.angle_beta   90.00
_cell.angle_gamma   90.00
#
_symmetry.space_group_name_H-M   'P 1'
#
loop_
_entity.id
_entity.type
_entity.pdbx_description
1 polymer ?
#
loop_
_entity_poly.entity_id
_entity_poly.type
_entity_poly.pdbx_seq_one_letter_code
_entity_poly.pdbx_strand_id
1 'polypeptide(L)' 'MIPGDLTDQATLLEEIHRDKAVKAVQAALRRDQIAPTGECRNCGEIVAPEARFCNADCRDDYERQARMRRLSGT' A
#
# COMPACT_ATOMS: atom_id res chain seq x y z
N MET A 1 -19.67 -36.89 -8.00
CA MET A 1 -19.60 -35.81 -9.01
C MET A 1 -19.62 -34.51 -8.23
N ILE A 2 -18.47 -33.87 -8.01
CA ILE A 2 -18.39 -32.59 -7.28
C ILE A 2 -18.45 -31.48 -8.34
N PRO A 3 -19.53 -30.67 -8.39
CA PRO A 3 -19.76 -29.70 -9.44
C PRO A 3 -18.87 -28.46 -9.25
N GLY A 4 -18.54 -27.77 -10.36
CA GLY A 4 -17.49 -26.76 -10.52
C GLY A 4 -17.60 -25.45 -9.71
N ASP A 5 -18.30 -25.44 -8.58
CA ASP A 5 -18.51 -24.28 -7.70
C ASP A 5 -17.22 -23.84 -6.98
N LEU A 6 -16.38 -24.80 -6.58
CA LEU A 6 -15.08 -24.51 -5.94
C LEU A 6 -14.02 -24.00 -6.93
N THR A 7 -14.07 -24.45 -8.18
CA THR A 7 -13.08 -24.10 -9.21
C THR A 7 -13.32 -22.70 -9.77
N ASP A 8 -14.59 -22.29 -9.86
CA ASP A 8 -14.98 -20.94 -10.28
C ASP A 8 -14.52 -19.89 -9.25
N GLN A 9 -14.71 -20.16 -7.95
CA GLN A 9 -14.24 -19.29 -6.87
C GLN A 9 -12.71 -19.16 -6.81
N ALA A 10 -11.98 -20.26 -7.04
CA ALA A 10 -10.52 -20.24 -7.07
C ALA A 10 -10.00 -19.33 -8.21
N THR A 11 -10.59 -19.46 -9.40
CA THR A 11 -10.20 -18.67 -10.57
C THR A 11 -10.47 -17.17 -10.36
N LEU A 12 -11.62 -16.82 -9.78
CA LEU A 12 -11.98 -15.44 -9.47
C LEU A 12 -11.01 -14.80 -8.46
N LEU A 13 -10.62 -15.55 -7.43
CA LEU A 13 -9.66 -15.08 -6.42
C LEU A 13 -8.28 -14.82 -7.01
N GLU A 14 -7.81 -15.70 -7.89
CA GLU A 14 -6.53 -15.51 -8.59
C GLU A 14 -6.53 -14.26 -9.47
N GLU A 15 -7.62 -13.99 -10.19
CA GLU A 15 -7.74 -12.80 -11.03
C GLU A 15 -7.77 -11.51 -10.19
N ILE A 16 -8.51 -11.52 -9.08
CA ILE A 16 -8.55 -10.41 -8.12
C ILE A 16 -7.15 -10.16 -7.51
N HIS A 17 -6.43 -11.22 -7.15
CA HIS A 17 -5.10 -11.10 -6.55
C HIS A 17 -4.08 -10.55 -7.54
N ARG A 18 -4.16 -10.99 -8.81
CA ARG A 18 -3.29 -10.51 -9.88
C ARG A 18 -3.50 -9.03 -10.17
N ASP A 19 -4.75 -8.58 -10.28
CA ASP A 19 -5.08 -7.16 -10.50
C ASP A 19 -4.59 -6.28 -9.32
N LYS A 20 -4.79 -6.74 -8.08
CA LYS A 20 -4.31 -6.05 -6.88
C LYS A 20 -2.78 -5.89 -6.87
N ALA A 21 -2.04 -6.91 -7.28
CA ALA A 21 -0.58 -6.85 -7.32
C ALA A 21 -0.09 -5.84 -8.36
N VAL A 22 -0.66 -5.83 -9.56
CA VAL A 22 -0.32 -4.86 -10.62
C VAL A 22 -0.61 -3.43 -10.17
N LYS A 23 -1.78 -3.20 -9.57
CA LYS A 23 -2.16 -1.87 -9.05
C LYS A 23 -1.25 -1.42 -7.90
N ALA A 24 -0.82 -2.32 -7.02
CA ALA A 24 0.12 -2.00 -5.94
C ALA A 24 1.49 -1.57 -6.48
N VAL A 25 2.02 -2.28 -7.49
CA VAL A 25 3.29 -1.91 -8.15
C VAL A 25 3.17 -0.57 -8.86
N GLN A 26 2.08 -0.34 -9.62
CA GLN A 26 1.87 0.94 -10.29
C GLN A 26 1.71 2.11 -9.29
N ALA A 27 1.03 1.89 -8.16
CA ALA A 27 0.89 2.88 -7.10
C ALA A 27 2.24 3.20 -6.43
N ALA A 28 3.10 2.19 -6.24
CA ALA A 28 4.45 2.37 -5.71
C ALA A 28 5.32 3.19 -6.68
N LEU A 29 5.28 2.89 -7.98
CA LEU A 29 6.02 3.64 -9.02
C LEU A 29 5.54 5.09 -9.17
N ARG A 30 4.24 5.35 -9.06
CA ARG A 30 3.71 6.73 -9.05
C ARG A 30 4.13 7.51 -7.80
N ARG A 31 4.26 6.83 -6.65
CA ARG A 31 4.76 7.43 -5.41
C ARG A 31 6.24 7.81 -5.49
N ASP A 32 7.01 7.13 -6.32
CA ASP A 32 8.45 7.35 -6.50
C ASP A 32 8.78 8.60 -7.32
N GLN A 33 7.84 9.06 -8.16
CA GLN A 33 7.97 10.32 -8.91
C GLN A 33 7.70 11.57 -8.06
N ILE A 34 7.28 11.42 -6.80
CA ILE A 34 7.20 12.54 -5.87
C ILE A 34 8.60 12.69 -5.30
N ALA A 35 9.32 13.71 -5.78
CA ALA A 35 10.66 14.03 -5.32
C ALA A 35 10.72 13.95 -3.79
N PRO A 36 11.71 13.22 -3.21
CA PRO A 36 11.82 13.13 -1.77
C PRO A 36 12.10 14.53 -1.24
N THR A 37 11.15 15.06 -0.49
CA THR A 37 11.15 16.45 0.00
C THR A 37 12.18 16.69 1.09
N GLY A 38 12.86 15.62 1.58
CA GLY A 38 13.78 15.71 2.70
C GLY A 38 13.08 15.91 4.05
N GLU A 39 11.79 15.61 4.12
CA GLU A 39 10.96 15.77 5.33
C GLU A 39 10.16 14.51 5.62
N CYS A 40 10.00 14.21 6.91
CA CYS A 40 9.25 13.07 7.39
C CYS A 40 7.76 13.23 7.07
N ARG A 41 7.18 12.25 6.38
CA ARG A 41 5.76 12.27 6.01
C ARG A 41 4.77 12.21 7.18
N ASN A 42 5.23 11.83 8.37
CA ASN A 42 4.37 11.73 9.55
C ASN A 42 4.42 12.99 10.42
N CYS A 43 5.63 13.42 10.81
CA CYS A 43 5.84 14.53 11.74
C CYS A 43 6.39 15.82 11.10
N GLY A 44 6.86 15.77 9.85
CA GLY A 44 7.46 16.92 9.15
C GLY A 44 8.92 17.21 9.51
N GLU A 45 9.58 16.37 10.31
CA GLU A 45 11.00 16.55 10.66
C GLU A 45 11.93 16.43 9.45
N ILE A 46 13.04 17.17 9.44
CA ILE A 46 14.05 17.09 8.37
C ILE A 46 14.75 15.73 8.43
N VAL A 47 14.71 15.00 7.32
CA VAL A 47 15.31 13.67 7.17
C VAL A 47 16.24 13.65 5.96
N ALA A 48 17.05 12.60 5.86
CA ALA A 48 17.91 12.41 4.69
C ALA A 48 17.06 12.51 3.39
N PRO A 49 17.61 13.10 2.32
CA PRO A 49 16.89 13.26 1.05
C PRO A 49 16.49 11.93 0.40
N GLU A 50 17.00 10.79 0.88
CA GLU A 50 16.57 9.46 0.44
C GLU A 50 15.55 8.81 1.40
N ALA A 51 15.40 9.37 2.60
CA ALA A 51 14.51 8.89 3.64
C ALA A 51 13.14 9.57 3.55
N ARG A 52 12.08 8.79 3.78
CA ARG A 52 10.68 9.28 3.80
C ARG A 52 10.13 9.49 5.22
N PHE A 53 10.83 8.97 6.23
CA PHE A 53 10.44 8.98 7.64
C PHE A 53 11.69 9.15 8.52
N CYS A 54 11.57 9.84 9.64
CA CYS A 54 12.69 10.06 10.56
C CYS A 54 13.07 8.80 11.34
N ASN A 55 12.09 7.93 11.64
CA ASN A 55 12.29 6.68 12.37
C ASN A 55 11.22 5.63 11.99
N ALA A 56 11.35 4.44 12.59
CA ALA A 56 10.41 3.32 12.38
C ALA A 56 9.01 3.63 12.95
N ASP A 57 8.94 4.37 14.06
CA ASP A 57 7.68 4.78 14.71
C ASP A 57 6.81 5.62 13.77
N CYS A 58 7.39 6.67 13.16
CA CYS A 58 6.71 7.51 12.17
C CYS A 58 6.29 6.75 10.90
N ARG A 59 7.04 5.70 10.52
CA ARG A 59 6.65 4.84 9.40
C ARG A 59 5.42 4.01 9.75
N ASP A 60 5.46 3.32 10.90
CA ASP A 60 4.36 2.45 11.35
C ASP A 60 3.08 3.24 11.56
N ASP A 61 3.15 4.40 12.23
CA ASP A 61 1.99 5.25 12.46
C ASP A 61 1.37 5.73 11.15
N TYR A 62 2.18 6.15 10.18
CA TYR A 62 1.70 6.55 8.85
C TYR A 62 1.03 5.38 8.10
N GLU A 63 1.59 4.16 8.17
CA GLU A 63 0.98 2.97 7.57
C GLU A 63 -0.32 2.56 8.29
N ARG A 64 -0.36 2.68 9.62
CA ARG A 64 -1.54 2.43 10.45
C ARG A 64 -2.65 3.41 10.10
N GLN A 65 -2.36 4.71 10.03
CA GLN A 65 -3.31 5.74 9.61
C GLN A 65 -3.83 5.47 8.18
N ALA A 66 -2.96 5.07 7.25
CA ALA A 66 -3.36 4.71 5.89
C ALA A 66 -4.27 3.47 5.86
N ARG A 67 -4.01 2.47 6.70
CA ARG A 67 -4.87 1.29 6.87
C ARG A 67 -6.22 1.67 7.47
N MET A 68 -6.23 2.49 8.52
CA MET A 68 -7.47 2.95 9.15
C MET A 68 -8.32 3.77 8.19
N ARG A 69 -7.73 4.70 7.41
CA ARG A 69 -8.45 5.44 6.36
C ARG A 69 -9.08 4.54 5.29
N ARG A 70 -8.42 3.41 4.96
CA ARG A 70 -8.99 2.42 4.02
C ARG A 70 -10.14 1.63 4.63
N LEU A 71 -10.15 1.42 5.95
CA LEU A 71 -11.21 0.72 6.66
C LEU A 71 -12.38 1.63 7.05
N SER A 72 -12.14 2.90 7.36
CA SER A 72 -13.17 3.86 7.79
C SER A 72 -14.00 4.45 6.64
N GLY A 73 -13.88 3.92 5.42
CA GLY A 73 -14.78 4.22 4.31
C GLY A 73 -15.96 3.25 4.30
N THR A 74 -16.96 3.48 5.15
CA THR A 74 -18.30 2.87 5.08
C THR A 74 -19.33 3.97 5.28
#